data_AF-A0A2R4FU30-F1
#
_entry.id   AF-A0A2R4FU30-F1
#
_cell.length_a   1.000
_cell.length_b   1.000
_cell.length_c   1.000
_cell.angle_alpha   90.00
_cell.angle_beta   90.00
_cell.angle_gamma   90.00
#
_symmetry.space_group_name_H-M   'P 1'
#
loop_
_entity.id
_entity.type
_entity.pdbx_description
1 polymer ?
#
loop_
_entity_poly.entity_id
_entity_poly.type
_entity_poly.pdbx_seq_one_letter_code
_entity_poly.pdbx_strand_id
1 'polypeptide(L)'
;MTRVVDEERRRFAAAVAEAAGEVVELLGAYQIRPGVPFPVAELLPLLTARQHALQAAVDGYAGPLAVDPAGRPDPLGGELAGLMSWLQLLRVLYRGLDDIPEPLRIAAGRSFAAAHLAARRVRDRTRRLT
;
A
#
# COMPACT_ATOMS: atom_id res chain seq x y z
N MET A 1 11.20 6.95 28.48
CA MET A 1 11.32 7.33 27.05
C MET A 1 11.21 6.12 26.14
N THR A 2 12.02 5.07 26.33
CA THR A 2 12.04 3.85 25.49
C THR A 2 10.67 3.18 25.32
N ARG A 3 9.93 2.97 26.42
CA ARG A 3 8.61 2.30 26.39
C ARG A 3 7.54 3.03 25.57
N VAL A 4 7.60 4.37 25.50
CA VAL A 4 6.66 5.20 24.73
C VAL A 4 6.96 5.11 23.24
N VAL A 5 8.25 5.18 22.87
CA VAL A 5 8.71 5.00 21.48
C VAL A 5 8.33 3.60 20.95
N ASP A 6 8.45 2.56 21.79
CA ASP A 6 8.06 1.19 21.42
C ASP A 6 6.54 1.04 21.23
N GLU A 7 5.73 1.81 21.95
CA GLU A 7 4.27 1.77 21.83
C GLU A 7 3.77 2.57 20.63
N GLU A 8 4.39 3.70 20.31
CA GLU A 8 4.14 4.47 19.09
C GLU A 8 4.51 3.67 17.85
N ARG A 9 5.70 3.05 17.83
CA ARG A 9 6.16 2.23 16.71
C ARG A 9 5.26 1.02 16.49
N ARG A 10 4.75 0.38 17.56
CA ARG A 10 3.79 -0.72 17.46
C ARG A 10 2.44 -0.26 16.90
N ARG A 11 1.91 0.88 17.36
CA ARG A 11 0.67 1.47 16.82
C ARG A 11 0.80 1.82 15.33
N PHE A 12 1.91 2.43 14.96
CA PHE A 12 2.25 2.69 13.56
C PHE A 12 2.31 1.40 12.74
N ALA A 13 3.06 0.40 13.18
CA ALA A 13 3.20 -0.88 12.47
C ALA A 13 1.87 -1.61 12.32
N ALA A 14 1.00 -1.58 13.34
CA ALA A 14 -0.33 -2.17 13.28
C ALA A 14 -1.23 -1.48 12.24
N ALA A 15 -1.29 -0.14 12.25
CA ALA A 15 -2.07 0.62 11.27
C ALA A 15 -1.59 0.39 9.82
N VAL A 16 -0.27 0.33 9.62
CA VAL A 16 0.32 0.00 8.31
C VAL A 16 0.00 -1.44 7.91
N ALA A 17 0.08 -2.41 8.83
CA ALA A 17 -0.23 -3.81 8.56
C ALA A 17 -1.70 -4.01 8.14
N GLU A 18 -2.62 -3.32 8.83
CA GLU A 18 -4.05 -3.34 8.56
C GLU A 18 -4.35 -2.77 7.17
N ALA A 19 -3.93 -1.54 6.90
CA ALA A 19 -4.16 -0.89 5.60
C ALA A 19 -3.50 -1.66 4.44
N ALA A 20 -2.27 -2.15 4.61
CA ALA A 20 -1.62 -2.98 3.60
C ALA A 20 -2.33 -4.32 3.42
N GLY A 21 -2.85 -4.93 4.49
CA GLY A 21 -3.66 -6.13 4.45
C GLY A 21 -4.93 -5.95 3.61
N GLU A 22 -5.65 -4.86 3.82
CA GLU A 22 -6.84 -4.56 3.03
C GLU A 22 -6.53 -4.31 1.55
N VAL A 23 -5.38 -3.69 1.22
CA VAL A 23 -4.93 -3.58 -0.17
C VAL A 23 -4.66 -4.95 -0.78
N VAL A 24 -4.09 -5.90 -0.01
CA VAL A 24 -3.88 -7.28 -0.47
C VAL A 24 -5.21 -7.96 -0.77
N GLU A 25 -6.20 -7.86 0.11
CA GLU A 25 -7.50 -8.48 -0.10
C GLU A 25 -8.24 -7.87 -1.31
N LEU A 26 -8.24 -6.54 -1.42
CA LEU A 26 -8.81 -5.83 -2.57
C LEU A 26 -8.13 -6.27 -3.87
N LEU A 27 -6.80 -6.23 -3.95
CA LEU A 27 -6.11 -6.61 -5.19
C LEU A 27 -6.12 -8.11 -5.47
N GLY A 28 -6.32 -8.94 -4.44
CA GLY A 28 -6.50 -10.39 -4.58
C GLY A 28 -7.85 -10.76 -5.19
N ALA A 29 -8.91 -10.01 -4.85
CA ALA A 29 -10.26 -10.23 -5.37
C ALA A 29 -10.43 -9.78 -6.83
N TYR A 30 -9.65 -8.78 -7.28
CA TYR A 30 -9.79 -8.19 -8.61
C TYR A 30 -8.60 -8.57 -9.51
N GLN A 31 -8.82 -9.51 -10.43
CA GLN A 31 -7.81 -9.91 -11.42
C GLN A 31 -8.11 -9.30 -12.80
N ILE A 32 -7.12 -8.62 -13.39
CA ILE A 32 -7.21 -8.17 -14.79
C ILE A 32 -7.11 -9.40 -15.69
N ARG A 33 -8.15 -9.65 -16.50
CA ARG A 33 -8.24 -10.76 -17.46
C ARG A 33 -8.41 -10.22 -18.89
N PRO A 34 -7.81 -10.87 -19.90
CA PRO A 34 -8.04 -10.51 -21.30
C PRO A 34 -9.53 -10.60 -21.66
N GLY A 35 -10.05 -9.60 -22.37
CA GLY A 35 -11.44 -9.60 -22.86
C GLY A 35 -12.55 -9.41 -21.82
N VAL A 36 -12.21 -9.22 -20.53
CA VAL A 36 -13.20 -9.01 -19.46
C VAL A 36 -13.10 -7.59 -18.92
N PRO A 37 -14.18 -6.79 -18.86
CA PRO A 37 -14.16 -5.46 -18.24
C PRO A 37 -13.56 -5.52 -16.83
N PHE A 38 -12.65 -4.59 -16.53
CA PHE A 38 -12.05 -4.46 -15.21
C PHE A 38 -12.73 -3.29 -14.48
N PRO A 39 -13.39 -3.53 -13.33
CA PRO A 39 -14.24 -2.53 -12.65
C PRO A 39 -13.39 -1.51 -11.89
N VAL A 40 -12.66 -0.67 -12.61
CA VAL A 40 -11.70 0.28 -12.03
C VAL A 40 -12.41 1.39 -11.26
N ALA A 41 -13.59 1.83 -11.70
CA ALA A 41 -14.40 2.82 -10.98
C ALA A 41 -14.82 2.36 -9.58
N GLU A 42 -15.03 1.05 -9.38
CA GLU A 42 -15.38 0.48 -8.07
C GLU A 42 -14.15 0.28 -7.19
N LEU A 43 -13.07 -0.23 -7.76
CA LEU A 43 -11.85 -0.59 -7.02
C LEU A 43 -11.02 0.64 -6.62
N LEU A 44 -10.92 1.64 -7.50
CA LEU A 44 -9.99 2.75 -7.31
C LEU A 44 -10.30 3.63 -6.09
N PRO A 45 -11.57 3.96 -5.76
CA PRO A 45 -11.91 4.66 -4.53
C PRO A 45 -11.49 3.89 -3.27
N LEU A 46 -11.65 2.56 -3.26
CA LEU A 46 -11.26 1.71 -2.14
C LEU A 46 -9.74 1.72 -1.93
N LEU A 47 -8.96 1.57 -3.01
CA LEU A 47 -7.50 1.67 -2.96
C LEU A 47 -7.04 3.06 -2.51
N THR A 48 -7.73 4.11 -2.96
CA THR A 48 -7.45 5.50 -2.57
C THR A 48 -7.69 5.70 -1.08
N ALA A 49 -8.77 5.17 -0.52
CA ALA A 49 -9.04 5.22 0.91
C ALA A 49 -7.93 4.54 1.73
N ARG A 50 -7.37 3.42 1.25
CA ARG A 50 -6.22 2.77 1.90
C ARG A 50 -4.94 3.57 1.78
N GLN A 51 -4.69 4.22 0.65
CA GLN A 51 -3.58 5.15 0.51
C GLN A 51 -3.67 6.29 1.54
N HIS A 52 -4.86 6.85 1.75
CA HIS A 52 -5.08 7.88 2.77
C HIS A 52 -4.86 7.36 4.19
N ALA A 53 -5.27 6.11 4.49
CA ALA A 53 -4.99 5.49 5.78
C ALA A 53 -3.48 5.30 6.03
N LEU A 54 -2.73 4.88 5.02
CA LEU A 54 -1.26 4.79 5.10
C LEU A 54 -0.62 6.16 5.31
N GLN A 55 -1.10 7.20 4.61
CA GLN A 55 -0.63 8.57 4.80
C GLN A 55 -0.90 9.07 6.23
N ALA A 56 -2.10 8.84 6.75
CA ALA A 56 -2.45 9.20 8.12
C ALA A 56 -1.58 8.47 9.16
N ALA A 57 -1.25 7.20 8.93
CA ALA A 57 -0.34 6.45 9.80
C ALA A 57 1.08 7.05 9.78
N VAL A 58 1.58 7.46 8.61
CA VAL A 58 2.86 8.16 8.48
C VAL A 58 2.84 9.50 9.19
N ASP A 59 1.81 10.32 8.95
CA ASP A 59 1.69 11.67 9.55
C ASP A 59 1.56 11.61 11.08
N GLY A 60 0.97 10.53 11.61
CA GLY A 60 0.82 10.30 13.05
C GLY A 60 2.05 9.72 13.75
N TYR A 61 3.10 9.34 13.02
CA TYR A 61 4.32 8.76 13.60
C TYR A 61 5.44 9.80 13.68
N ALA A 62 5.86 10.14 14.90
CA ALA A 62 6.86 11.18 15.15
C ALA A 62 8.31 10.75 14.87
N GLY A 63 8.57 9.44 14.75
CA GLY A 63 9.90 8.89 14.55
C GLY A 63 10.34 8.88 13.08
N PRO A 64 11.65 8.72 12.82
CA PRO A 64 12.12 8.54 11.45
C PRO A 64 11.66 7.19 10.89
N LEU A 65 11.27 7.17 9.62
CA LEU A 65 10.88 5.94 8.90
C LEU A 65 12.05 5.25 8.17
N ALA A 66 13.09 6.02 7.83
CA ALA A 66 14.23 5.50 7.08
C ALA A 66 15.22 4.72 7.95
N VAL A 67 15.16 4.89 9.27
CA VAL A 67 16.10 4.27 10.22
C VAL A 67 15.37 3.67 11.42
N ASP A 68 15.92 2.58 11.94
CA ASP A 68 15.47 1.93 13.17
C ASP A 68 15.97 2.70 14.42
N PRO A 69 15.55 2.32 15.65
CA PRO A 69 16.00 2.98 16.87
C PRO A 69 17.51 2.86 17.14
N ALA A 70 18.20 1.94 16.46
CA ALA A 70 19.65 1.79 16.52
C ALA A 70 20.37 2.58 15.41
N GLY A 71 19.65 3.39 14.62
CA GLY A 71 20.20 4.22 13.55
C GLY A 71 20.55 3.45 12.28
N ARG A 72 20.11 2.21 12.13
CA ARG A 72 20.35 1.38 10.93
C ARG A 72 19.20 1.57 9.93
N PRO A 73 19.43 1.35 8.61
CA PRO A 73 18.36 1.43 7.63
C PRO A 73 17.16 0.54 7.99
N ASP A 74 15.96 1.10 7.96
CA ASP A 74 14.72 0.37 8.23
C ASP A 74 14.08 -0.12 6.92
N PRO A 75 14.01 -1.44 6.66
CA PRO A 75 13.42 -1.97 5.45
C PRO A 75 11.92 -1.63 5.30
N LEU A 76 11.21 -1.40 6.40
CA LEU A 76 9.78 -1.06 6.36
C LEU A 76 9.55 0.29 5.66
N GLY A 77 10.40 1.29 5.93
CA GLY A 77 10.25 2.62 5.34
C GLY A 77 10.31 2.58 3.81
N GLY A 78 11.30 1.87 3.26
CA GLY A 78 11.45 1.72 1.80
C GLY A 78 10.30 0.95 1.16
N GLU A 79 9.84 -0.14 1.78
CA GLU A 79 8.71 -0.93 1.26
C GLU A 79 7.38 -0.17 1.33
N LEU A 80 7.14 0.56 2.42
CA LEU A 80 5.96 1.41 2.58
C LEU A 80 5.93 2.52 1.52
N ALA A 81 7.05 3.23 1.33
CA ALA A 81 7.16 4.24 0.29
C ALA A 81 6.90 3.66 -1.11
N GLY A 82 7.42 2.46 -1.39
CA GLY A 82 7.15 1.74 -2.63
C GLY A 82 5.66 1.42 -2.82
N LEU A 83 4.98 0.91 -1.79
CA LEU A 83 3.54 0.67 -1.84
C LEU A 83 2.74 1.96 -2.10
N MET A 84 3.02 3.02 -1.34
CA MET A 84 2.31 4.30 -1.48
C MET A 84 2.52 4.92 -2.87
N SER A 85 3.72 4.78 -3.44
CA SER A 85 4.02 5.21 -4.81
C SER A 85 3.16 4.47 -5.85
N TRP A 86 3.03 3.14 -5.72
CA TRP A 86 2.15 2.37 -6.60
C TRP A 86 0.69 2.78 -6.46
N LEU A 87 0.18 2.94 -5.24
CA LEU A 87 -1.21 3.37 -5.02
C LEU A 87 -1.48 4.75 -5.63
N GLN A 88 -0.56 5.70 -5.45
CA GLN A 88 -0.66 7.03 -6.06
C GLN A 88 -0.63 6.95 -7.60
N LEU A 89 0.23 6.10 -8.16
CA LEU A 89 0.29 5.88 -9.61
C LEU A 89 -1.06 5.38 -10.14
N LEU A 90 -1.62 4.32 -9.53
CA LEU A 90 -2.92 3.76 -9.93
C LEU A 90 -4.02 4.83 -9.85
N ARG A 91 -4.06 5.57 -8.74
CA ARG A 91 -5.02 6.67 -8.51
C ARG A 91 -4.95 7.73 -9.61
N VAL A 92 -3.75 8.12 -10.04
CA VAL A 92 -3.57 9.17 -11.05
C VAL A 92 -3.89 8.65 -12.44
N LEU A 93 -3.33 7.50 -12.83
CA LEU A 93 -3.44 6.99 -14.20
C LEU A 93 -4.86 6.55 -14.57
N TYR A 94 -5.62 6.01 -13.61
CA TYR A 94 -6.93 5.43 -13.89
C TYR A 94 -8.10 6.25 -13.36
N ARG A 95 -7.84 7.50 -12.94
CA ARG A 95 -8.87 8.41 -12.45
C ARG A 95 -9.93 8.65 -13.53
N GLY A 96 -11.20 8.50 -13.14
CA GLY A 96 -12.35 8.83 -13.99
C GLY A 96 -12.59 7.83 -15.12
N LEU A 97 -11.93 6.67 -15.07
CA LEU A 97 -12.22 5.56 -15.96
C LEU A 97 -13.25 4.63 -15.31
N ASP A 98 -14.17 4.10 -16.11
CA ASP A 98 -15.07 3.01 -15.71
C ASP A 98 -14.45 1.63 -15.99
N ASP A 99 -13.68 1.51 -17.08
CA ASP A 99 -12.88 0.33 -17.48
C ASP A 99 -11.48 0.75 -17.94
N ILE A 100 -10.53 -0.19 -17.93
CA ILE A 100 -9.18 0.00 -18.45
C ILE A 100 -9.18 -0.23 -19.96
N PRO A 101 -8.82 0.79 -20.78
CA PRO A 101 -8.73 0.64 -22.23
C PRO A 101 -7.80 -0.50 -22.65
N GLU A 102 -8.19 -1.25 -23.68
CA GLU A 102 -7.44 -2.42 -24.17
C GLU A 102 -5.94 -2.17 -24.34
N PRO A 103 -5.48 -1.05 -24.96
CA PRO A 103 -4.05 -0.80 -25.13
C PRO A 103 -3.27 -0.66 -23.81
N LEU A 104 -3.95 -0.34 -22.71
CA LEU A 104 -3.35 -0.13 -21.38
C LEU A 104 -3.42 -1.36 -20.48
N ARG A 105 -4.19 -2.41 -20.84
CA ARG A 105 -4.48 -3.54 -19.94
C ARG A 105 -3.24 -4.29 -19.48
N ILE A 106 -2.25 -4.48 -20.36
CA ILE A 106 -0.99 -5.15 -19.98
C ILE A 106 -0.22 -4.31 -18.96
N ALA A 107 -0.09 -3.00 -19.20
CA ALA A 107 0.60 -2.09 -18.30
C ALA A 107 -0.13 -1.95 -16.96
N ALA A 108 -1.46 -1.90 -17.00
CA ALA A 108 -2.30 -1.94 -15.81
C ALA A 108 -2.10 -3.22 -15.02
N GLY A 109 -2.20 -4.39 -15.67
CA GLY A 109 -1.95 -5.69 -15.05
C GLY A 109 -0.64 -5.73 -14.26
N ARG A 110 0.44 -5.23 -14.86
CA ARG A 110 1.75 -5.11 -14.20
C ARG A 110 1.72 -4.17 -13.00
N SER A 111 1.09 -3.01 -13.13
CA SER A 111 1.03 -2.00 -12.06
C SER A 111 0.20 -2.48 -10.87
N PHE A 112 -0.98 -3.08 -11.11
CA PHE A 112 -1.81 -3.69 -10.07
C PHE A 112 -1.10 -4.88 -9.40
N ALA A 113 -0.43 -5.73 -10.17
CA ALA A 113 0.37 -6.83 -9.61
C ALA A 113 1.54 -6.33 -8.76
N ALA A 114 2.23 -5.26 -9.18
CA ALA A 114 3.32 -4.65 -8.43
C ALA A 114 2.83 -4.03 -7.11
N ALA A 115 1.68 -3.34 -7.14
CA ALA A 115 1.02 -2.82 -5.95
C ALA A 115 0.65 -3.95 -4.98
N HIS A 116 0.08 -5.05 -5.49
CA HIS A 116 -0.28 -6.21 -4.68
C HIS A 116 0.95 -6.85 -4.02
N LEU A 117 2.03 -7.06 -4.78
CA LEU A 117 3.28 -7.60 -4.22
C LEU A 117 3.90 -6.67 -3.17
N ALA A 118 3.89 -5.35 -3.41
CA ALA A 118 4.34 -4.36 -2.43
C ALA A 118 3.51 -4.42 -1.15
N ALA A 119 2.18 -4.47 -1.26
CA ALA A 119 1.26 -4.57 -0.13
C ALA A 119 1.53 -5.83 0.72
N ARG A 120 1.73 -6.98 0.07
CA ARG A 120 2.09 -8.23 0.76
C ARG A 120 3.39 -8.10 1.54
N ARG A 121 4.43 -7.53 0.92
CA ARG A 121 5.73 -7.32 1.60
C ARG A 121 5.60 -6.43 2.83
N VAL A 122 4.92 -5.29 2.70
CA VAL A 122 4.67 -4.37 3.83
C VAL A 122 3.89 -5.06 4.95
N ARG A 123 2.79 -5.74 4.63
CA ARG A 123 1.98 -6.49 5.61
C ARG A 123 2.79 -7.58 6.31
N ASP A 124 3.52 -8.39 5.55
CA ASP A 124 4.27 -9.52 6.11
C ASP A 124 5.48 -9.03 6.94
N ARG A 125 6.08 -7.88 6.58
CA ARG A 125 7.15 -7.27 7.37
C ARG A 125 6.63 -6.66 8.67
N THR A 126 5.56 -5.86 8.60
CA THR A 126 4.96 -5.24 9.78
C THR A 126 4.52 -6.29 10.80
N ARG A 127 3.93 -7.41 10.37
CA ARG A 127 3.58 -8.54 11.24
C ARG A 127 4.76 -9.22 11.94
N ARG A 128 5.99 -9.07 11.46
CA ARG A 128 7.19 -9.61 12.13
C ARG A 128 7.77 -8.64 13.17
N LEU A 129 7.31 -7.39 13.16
CA LEU A 129 7.76 -6.32 14.07
C LEU A 129 6.83 -6.12 15.26
N THR A 130 5.57 -6.55 15.14
CA THR A 130 4.56 -6.61 16.21
C THR A 130 4.61 -7.94 16.94
#